data_AF-A0AA39HX18-F1
#
_entry.id   AF-A0AA39HX18-F1
#
_cell.length_a   1.000
_cell.length_b   1.000
_cell.length_c   1.000
_cell.angle_alpha   90.00
_cell.angle_beta   90.00
_cell.angle_gamma   90.00
#
_symmetry.space_group_name_H-M   'P 1'
#
loop_
_entity.id
_entity.type
_entity.pdbx_description
1 polymer ?
#
loop_
_entity_poly.entity_id
_entity_poly.type
_entity_poly.pdbx_seq_one_letter_code
_entity_poly.pdbx_strand_id
1 'polypeptide(L)'
;MRISRGSIEILSEVHLIEEGERVGTSEAALLSMLNIEPFTYGLVVLQVYDNGVIFSPTALDITPEKLSDRFAEGVRNVVSLSLAIDHPTLVSAPYFIAQGYENLLGMAAATDTTFEDTNALFGNDGESSSDTGFGLFD
;
A
#
# COMPACT_ATOMS: atom_id res chain seq x y z
N MET A 1 -11.21 -26.87 27.06
CA MET A 1 -12.09 -28.00 26.68
C MET A 1 -13.10 -28.21 27.81
N ARG A 2 -14.40 -28.25 27.51
CA ARG A 2 -15.45 -28.55 28.51
C ARG A 2 -16.39 -29.59 27.92
N ILE A 3 -16.85 -30.53 28.75
CA ILE A 3 -17.82 -31.56 28.35
C ILE A 3 -19.23 -30.99 28.50
N SER A 4 -20.02 -31.06 27.42
CA SER A 4 -21.41 -30.64 27.37
C SER A 4 -22.26 -31.80 26.82
N ARG A 5 -23.27 -32.25 27.57
CA ARG A 5 -24.25 -33.25 27.13
C ARG A 5 -23.65 -34.53 26.49
N GLY A 6 -22.52 -35.00 27.01
CA GLY A 6 -21.85 -36.22 26.52
C GLY A 6 -21.00 -36.04 25.26
N SER A 7 -20.92 -34.82 24.71
CA SER A 7 -20.01 -34.46 23.63
C SER A 7 -18.93 -33.51 24.15
N ILE A 8 -17.76 -33.58 23.52
CA ILE A 8 -16.62 -32.72 23.82
C ILE A 8 -16.73 -31.47 22.95
N GLU A 9 -16.72 -30.29 23.56
CA GLU A 9 -16.78 -29.01 22.85
C GLU A 9 -15.55 -28.13 23.17
N ILE A 10 -15.06 -27.43 22.15
CA ILE A 10 -14.00 -26.42 22.26
C ILE A 10 -14.70 -25.05 22.38
N LEU A 11 -14.56 -24.38 23.53
CA LEU A 11 -15.24 -23.11 23.85
C LEU A 11 -14.46 -21.87 23.42
N SER A 12 -13.14 -21.99 23.31
CA SER A 12 -12.23 -20.89 23.01
C SER A 12 -11.15 -21.37 22.06
N GLU A 13 -10.77 -20.53 21.11
CA GLU A 13 -9.63 -20.78 20.25
C GLU A 13 -8.34 -20.79 21.08
N VAL A 14 -7.50 -21.80 20.84
CA VAL A 14 -6.21 -21.96 21.50
C VAL A 14 -5.18 -22.19 20.41
N HIS A 15 -4.08 -21.43 20.47
CA HIS A 15 -2.93 -21.66 19.59
C HIS A 15 -2.21 -22.93 20.07
N LEU A 16 -2.18 -23.96 19.23
CA LEU A 16 -1.62 -25.27 19.59
C LEU A 16 -0.09 -25.34 19.40
N ILE A 17 0.44 -24.64 18.39
CA ILE A 17 1.86 -24.63 18.02
C ILE A 17 2.23 -23.27 17.42
N GLU A 18 3.48 -22.84 17.58
CA GLU A 18 4.05 -21.66 16.90
C GLU A 18 4.88 -22.05 15.67
N GLU A 19 5.11 -21.10 14.77
CA GLU A 19 5.94 -21.31 13.59
C GLU A 19 7.38 -21.70 13.98
N GLY A 20 7.82 -22.88 13.55
CA GLY A 20 9.16 -23.41 13.83
C GLY A 20 9.25 -24.36 15.02
N GLU A 21 8.18 -24.54 15.79
CA GLU A 21 8.14 -25.55 16.85
C GLU A 21 7.92 -26.96 16.29
N ARG A 22 8.60 -27.95 16.88
CA ARG A 22 8.45 -29.35 16.47
C ARG A 22 7.13 -29.90 17.00
N VAL A 23 6.26 -30.35 16.10
CA VAL A 23 4.98 -30.99 16.46
C VAL A 23 5.24 -32.26 17.26
N GLY A 24 4.69 -32.32 18.48
CA GLY A 24 4.74 -33.49 19.34
C GLY A 24 3.71 -34.56 18.93
N THR A 25 3.88 -35.76 19.48
CA THR A 25 3.02 -36.91 19.14
C THR A 25 1.58 -36.75 19.63
N SER A 26 1.39 -36.04 20.75
CA SER A 26 0.07 -35.77 21.33
C SER A 26 -0.74 -34.79 20.47
N GLU A 27 -0.10 -33.73 19.98
CA GLU A 27 -0.74 -32.67 19.21
C GLU A 27 -1.15 -33.19 17.82
N ALA A 28 -0.26 -33.94 17.15
CA ALA A 28 -0.56 -34.56 15.86
C ALA A 28 -1.72 -35.58 15.94
N ALA A 29 -1.76 -36.39 17.00
CA ALA A 29 -2.84 -37.36 17.20
C ALA A 29 -4.19 -36.66 17.43
N LEU A 30 -4.21 -35.57 18.21
CA LEU A 30 -5.43 -34.79 18.46
C LEU A 30 -5.93 -34.09 17.18
N LEU A 31 -5.04 -33.50 16.38
CA LEU A 31 -5.40 -32.87 15.10
C LEU A 31 -5.98 -33.89 14.10
N SER A 32 -5.42 -35.09 14.06
CA SER A 32 -5.93 -36.19 13.23
C SER A 32 -7.32 -36.67 13.68
N MET A 33 -7.56 -36.77 15.00
CA MET A 33 -8.88 -37.13 15.55
C MET A 33 -9.94 -36.05 15.31
N LEU A 34 -9.54 -34.79 15.22
CA LEU A 34 -10.41 -33.65 14.88
C LEU A 34 -10.57 -33.46 13.36
N ASN A 35 -9.88 -34.26 12.54
CA ASN A 35 -9.87 -34.17 11.08
C ASN A 35 -9.46 -32.77 10.55
N ILE A 36 -8.49 -32.15 11.23
CA ILE A 36 -7.93 -30.85 10.86
C ILE A 36 -6.52 -31.07 10.29
N GLU A 37 -6.31 -30.64 9.05
CA GLU A 37 -5.02 -30.76 8.34
C GLU A 37 -4.44 -29.35 8.09
N PRO A 38 -3.56 -28.86 8.97
CA PRO A 38 -3.10 -27.46 8.93
C PRO A 38 -1.96 -27.21 7.92
N PHE A 39 -1.39 -28.26 7.32
CA PHE A 39 -0.24 -28.15 6.43
C PHE A 39 -0.56 -28.65 5.02
N THR A 40 -0.19 -27.86 4.02
CA THR A 40 -0.19 -28.31 2.63
C THR A 40 1.17 -28.94 2.33
N TYR A 41 1.19 -30.22 1.97
CA TYR A 41 2.41 -30.89 1.53
C TYR A 41 2.62 -30.63 0.04
N GLY A 42 3.80 -30.14 -0.31
CA GLY A 42 4.17 -29.82 -1.68
C GLY A 42 5.68 -29.82 -1.87
N LEU A 43 6.12 -29.68 -3.12
CA LEU A 43 7.54 -29.58 -3.44
C LEU A 43 8.01 -28.17 -3.11
N VAL A 44 8.91 -28.03 -2.13
CA VAL A 44 9.57 -26.76 -1.84
C VAL A 44 10.72 -26.58 -2.82
N VAL A 45 10.61 -25.59 -3.71
CA VAL A 45 11.67 -25.26 -4.65
C VAL A 45 12.81 -24.60 -3.89
N LEU A 46 14.00 -25.18 -3.91
CA LEU A 46 15.17 -24.63 -3.22
C LEU A 46 15.92 -23.62 -4.08
N GLN A 47 16.13 -23.94 -5.36
CA GLN A 47 16.77 -23.07 -6.35
C GLN A 47 16.25 -23.43 -7.73
N VAL A 48 16.12 -22.43 -8.60
CA VAL A 48 15.78 -22.61 -10.00
C VAL A 48 16.95 -22.15 -10.85
N TYR A 49 17.39 -23.01 -11.77
CA TYR A 49 18.38 -22.62 -12.78
C TYR A 49 17.66 -22.33 -14.08
N ASP A 50 17.85 -21.12 -14.61
CA ASP A 50 17.35 -20.75 -15.94
C ASP A 50 18.38 -19.88 -16.67
N ASN A 51 18.68 -20.25 -17.92
CA ASN A 51 19.58 -19.53 -18.85
C ASN A 51 20.91 -19.02 -18.25
N GLY A 52 21.55 -19.81 -17.37
CA GLY A 52 22.85 -19.45 -16.76
C GLY A 52 22.74 -18.64 -15.46
N VAL A 53 21.52 -18.34 -15.01
CA VAL A 53 21.26 -17.63 -13.76
C VAL A 53 20.60 -18.57 -12.76
N ILE A 54 21.02 -18.49 -11.50
CA ILE A 54 20.41 -19.23 -10.39
C ILE A 54 19.49 -18.27 -9.64
N PHE A 55 18.19 -18.56 -9.62
CA PHE A 55 17.17 -17.81 -8.92
C PHE A 55 16.94 -18.42 -7.53
N SER A 56 16.94 -17.56 -6.51
CA SER A 56 16.47 -17.93 -5.17
C SER A 56 14.94 -17.97 -5.15
N PRO A 57 14.32 -18.78 -4.26
CA PRO A 57 12.85 -18.86 -4.16
C PRO A 57 12.20 -17.51 -3.85
N THR A 58 12.88 -16.68 -3.06
CA THR A 58 12.46 -15.32 -2.71
C THR A 58 12.35 -14.38 -3.91
N ALA A 59 13.14 -14.59 -4.97
CA ALA A 59 13.06 -13.80 -6.18
C ALA A 59 11.87 -14.22 -7.07
N LEU A 60 11.38 -15.45 -6.88
CA LEU A 60 10.22 -15.98 -7.61
C LEU A 60 8.89 -15.48 -7.00
N ASP A 61 8.87 -15.12 -5.72
CA ASP A 61 7.70 -14.58 -5.00
C ASP A 61 7.42 -13.10 -5.32
N ILE A 62 7.43 -12.75 -6.60
CA ILE A 62 7.05 -11.42 -7.08
C ILE A 62 5.54 -11.38 -7.35
N THR A 63 4.82 -10.58 -6.57
CA THR A 63 3.40 -10.34 -6.79
C THR A 63 3.22 -9.09 -7.66
N PRO A 64 2.16 -9.01 -8.49
CA PRO A 64 1.95 -7.87 -9.37
C PRO A 64 1.75 -6.56 -8.61
N GLU A 65 1.23 -6.61 -7.38
CA GLU A 65 1.04 -5.42 -6.53
C GLU A 65 2.38 -4.80 -6.12
N LYS A 66 3.36 -5.65 -5.75
CA LYS A 66 4.72 -5.17 -5.44
C LYS A 66 5.38 -4.51 -6.65
N LEU A 67 5.07 -5.00 -7.86
CA LEU A 67 5.59 -4.41 -9.09
C LEU A 67 4.97 -3.04 -9.37
N SER A 68 3.65 -2.90 -9.21
CA SER A 68 2.97 -1.60 -9.40
C SER A 68 3.46 -0.56 -8.41
N ASP A 69 3.67 -0.94 -7.14
CA ASP A 69 4.12 -0.02 -6.10
C ASP A 69 5.53 0.49 -6.39
N ARG A 70 6.46 -0.41 -6.75
CA ARG A 70 7.83 -0.04 -7.12
C ARG A 70 7.88 0.81 -8.39
N PHE A 71 7.00 0.53 -9.35
CA PHE A 71 6.89 1.35 -10.55
C PHE A 71 6.39 2.76 -10.23
N ALA A 72 5.35 2.89 -9.39
CA ALA A 72 4.84 4.18 -8.95
C ALA A 72 5.88 4.98 -8.16
N GLU A 73 6.65 4.32 -7.30
CA GLU A 73 7.79 4.91 -6.58
C GLU A 73 8.85 5.44 -7.55
N GLY A 74 9.20 4.65 -8.58
CA GLY A 74 10.12 5.05 -9.63
C GLY A 74 9.66 6.30 -10.38
N VAL A 75 8.39 6.37 -10.78
CA VAL A 75 7.81 7.54 -11.46
C VAL A 75 7.88 8.78 -10.57
N ARG A 76 7.55 8.66 -9.28
CA ARG A 76 7.63 9.78 -8.32
C ARG A 76 9.05 10.32 -8.20
N ASN A 77 10.06 9.45 -8.16
CA ASN A 77 11.46 9.85 -8.08
C ASN A 77 11.93 10.58 -9.35
N VAL A 78 11.44 10.18 -10.53
CA VAL A 78 11.74 10.88 -11.78
C VAL A 78 11.07 12.24 -11.82
N VAL A 79 9.81 12.35 -11.38
CA VAL A 79 9.08 13.63 -11.31
C VAL A 79 9.76 14.59 -10.34
N SER A 80 10.16 14.14 -9.16
CA SER A 80 10.84 14.98 -8.18
C SER A 80 12.19 15.49 -8.69
N LEU A 81 12.95 14.64 -9.38
CA LEU A 81 14.17 15.05 -10.04
C LEU A 81 13.90 16.09 -11.14
N SER A 82 12.90 15.85 -12.00
CA SER A 82 12.50 16.74 -13.08
C SER A 82 12.10 18.14 -12.56
N LEU A 83 11.40 18.17 -11.42
CA LEU A 83 11.01 19.40 -10.73
C LEU A 83 12.23 20.14 -10.16
N ALA A 84 13.19 19.41 -9.58
CA ALA A 84 14.40 20.00 -9.01
C ALA A 84 15.36 20.58 -10.06
N ILE A 85 15.38 20.04 -11.29
CA ILE A 85 16.23 20.52 -12.39
C ILE A 85 15.53 21.55 -13.30
N ASP A 86 14.31 21.99 -12.94
CA ASP A 86 13.49 22.93 -13.72
C ASP A 86 13.29 22.50 -15.19
N HIS A 87 13.21 21.19 -15.44
CA HIS A 87 13.01 20.66 -16.78
C HIS A 87 11.58 20.10 -16.93
N PRO A 88 10.71 20.73 -17.74
CA PRO A 88 9.34 20.26 -17.91
C PRO A 88 9.29 19.06 -18.86
N THR A 89 9.00 17.89 -18.30
CA THR A 89 8.65 16.67 -19.04
C THR A 89 7.13 16.46 -19.02
N LEU A 90 6.60 15.58 -19.88
CA LEU A 90 5.16 15.29 -19.95
C LEU A 90 4.55 14.94 -18.59
N VAL A 91 5.30 14.21 -17.76
CA VAL A 91 4.85 13.75 -16.44
C VAL A 91 4.96 14.86 -15.39
N SER A 92 5.95 15.75 -15.49
CA SER A 92 6.19 16.81 -14.49
C SER A 92 5.43 18.11 -14.79
N ALA A 93 4.94 18.32 -16.01
CA ALA A 93 4.22 19.52 -16.43
C ALA A 93 3.06 19.94 -15.49
N PRO A 94 2.13 19.05 -15.08
CA PRO A 94 1.06 19.44 -14.15
C PRO A 94 1.60 19.79 -12.76
N TYR A 95 2.66 19.12 -12.31
CA TYR A 95 3.28 19.37 -11.01
C TYR A 95 3.98 20.73 -10.96
N PHE A 96 4.57 21.20 -12.06
CA PHE A 96 5.14 22.55 -12.15
C PHE A 96 4.10 23.66 -11.94
N ILE A 97 2.91 23.51 -12.53
CA ILE A 97 1.83 24.48 -12.40
C ILE A 97 1.30 24.49 -10.96
N ALA A 98 1.07 23.30 -10.38
CA ALA A 98 0.62 23.17 -8.99
C ALA A 98 1.62 23.78 -8.00
N GLN A 99 2.92 23.51 -8.17
CA GLN A 99 3.96 24.09 -7.31
C GLN A 99 4.05 25.61 -7.46
N GLY A 100 3.90 26.13 -8.68
CA GLY A 100 3.84 27.57 -8.93
C GLY A 100 2.69 28.23 -8.18
N TYR A 101 1.51 27.60 -8.20
CA TYR A 101 0.34 28.08 -7.46
C TYR A 101 0.56 28.02 -5.94
N GLU A 102 1.09 26.92 -5.41
CA GLU A 102 1.43 26.80 -3.97
C GLU A 102 2.44 27.85 -3.51
N ASN A 103 3.44 28.17 -4.34
CA ASN A 103 4.43 29.19 -4.02
C ASN A 103 3.80 30.59 -3.98
N LEU A 104 2.91 30.91 -4.91
CA LEU A 104 2.17 32.18 -4.91
C LEU A 104 1.25 32.29 -3.69
N LEU A 105 0.56 31.20 -3.36
CA LEU A 105 -0.29 31.11 -2.16
C LEU A 105 0.53 31.29 -0.87
N GLY A 106 1.70 30.65 -0.78
CA GLY A 106 2.62 30.80 0.33
C GLY A 106 3.14 32.23 0.48
N MET A 107 3.43 32.92 -0.63
CA MET A 107 3.80 34.34 -0.60
C MET A 107 2.64 35.23 -0.14
N ALA A 108 1.44 35.02 -0.68
CA ALA A 108 0.25 35.78 -0.31
C ALA A 108 -0.09 35.64 1.19
N ALA A 109 0.08 34.43 1.73
CA ALA A 109 -0.10 34.16 3.16
C ALA A 109 0.97 34.83 4.05
N ALA A 110 2.18 35.05 3.53
CA ALA A 110 3.24 35.75 4.26
C ALA A 110 3.09 37.28 4.22
N THR A 111 2.40 37.83 3.23
CA THR A 111 2.24 39.29 3.02
C THR A 111 0.82 39.81 3.30
N ASP A 112 -0.05 39.00 3.93
CA ASP A 112 -1.46 39.31 4.23
C ASP A 112 -2.20 39.97 3.03
N THR A 113 -1.86 39.55 1.81
CA THR A 113 -2.40 40.13 0.59
C THR A 113 -3.50 39.24 0.05
N THR A 114 -4.73 39.76 0.00
CA THR A 114 -5.91 39.02 -0.41
C THR A 114 -6.05 38.98 -1.93
N PHE A 115 -5.98 37.78 -2.50
CA PHE A 115 -6.51 37.44 -3.83
C PHE A 115 -7.83 36.66 -3.68
N GLU A 116 -8.66 36.68 -4.72
CA GLU A 116 -9.98 36.02 -4.77
C GLU A 116 -9.93 34.55 -4.31
N ASP A 117 -8.87 33.82 -4.68
CA ASP A 117 -8.64 32.42 -4.29
C ASP A 117 -8.02 32.22 -2.90
N THR A 118 -7.39 33.25 -2.31
CA THR A 118 -6.77 33.17 -0.97
C THR A 118 -7.78 33.39 0.16
N ASN A 119 -8.89 34.06 -0.14
CA ASN A 119 -9.96 34.35 0.82
C ASN A 119 -10.61 33.09 1.41
N ALA A 120 -10.57 31.96 0.69
CA ALA A 120 -11.09 30.69 1.18
C ALA A 120 -10.26 30.09 2.34
N LEU A 121 -8.99 30.50 2.52
CA LEU A 121 -8.13 30.03 3.62
C LEU A 121 -8.17 30.94 4.85
N PHE A 122 -8.45 32.23 4.67
CA PHE A 122 -8.63 33.22 5.73
C PHE A 122 -10.13 33.49 5.95
N GLY A 123 -10.88 32.50 6.44
CA GLY A 123 -12.34 32.61 6.50
C GLY A 123 -12.86 33.80 7.32
N ASN A 124 -13.61 34.72 6.71
CA ASN A 124 -15.05 34.93 6.88
C ASN A 124 -15.52 36.18 6.08
N ASP A 125 -16.79 36.15 5.64
CA ASP A 125 -17.63 37.23 5.07
C ASP A 125 -17.55 37.52 3.54
N GLY A 126 -18.61 37.13 2.81
CA GLY A 126 -19.13 37.91 1.67
C GLY A 126 -19.33 37.21 0.33
N GLU A 127 -20.53 36.66 0.11
CA GLU A 127 -21.31 36.49 -1.14
C GLU A 127 -20.63 36.37 -2.53
N SER A 128 -20.92 35.22 -3.17
CA SER A 128 -21.43 35.00 -4.53
C SER A 128 -20.67 35.65 -5.72
N SER A 129 -20.35 34.93 -6.79
CA SER A 129 -21.28 34.15 -7.60
C SER A 129 -20.54 33.52 -8.80
N SER A 130 -20.95 32.30 -9.14
CA SER A 130 -20.98 31.71 -10.49
C SER A 130 -19.83 31.99 -11.46
N ASP A 131 -19.01 30.96 -11.72
CA ASP A 131 -19.08 30.14 -12.95
C ASP A 131 -17.72 29.45 -13.21
N THR A 132 -17.45 28.32 -12.54
CA THR A 132 -16.28 27.48 -12.86
C THR A 132 -16.72 26.25 -13.65
N GLY A 133 -17.16 26.49 -14.88
CA GLY A 133 -17.21 25.47 -15.92
C GLY A 133 -15.82 25.25 -16.53
N PHE A 134 -15.01 24.39 -15.92
CA PHE A 134 -13.82 23.81 -16.57
C PHE A 134 -14.02 22.30 -16.72
N GLY A 135 -14.87 21.93 -17.69
CA GLY A 135 -14.97 20.56 -18.18
C GLY A 135 -13.82 20.29 -19.16
N LEU A 136 -12.81 19.53 -18.73
CA LEU A 136 -11.73 19.04 -19.59
C LEU A 136 -11.41 17.54 -19.37
N PHE A 137 -12.38 16.79 -18.85
CA PHE A 137 -12.38 15.32 -18.79
C PHE A 137 -13.86 14.88 -18.85
N ASP A 138 -14.46 14.60 -20.00
CA ASP A 138 -14.37 13.28 -20.67
C ASP A 138 -12.96 12.79 -21.04
#